data_AF-A0A368FGN7-F1
#
_entry.id   AF-A0A368FGN7-F1
#
_cell.length_a   1.000
_cell.length_b   1.000
_cell.length_c   1.000
_cell.angle_alpha   90.00
_cell.angle_beta   90.00
_cell.angle_gamma   90.00
#
_symmetry.space_group_name_H-M   'P 1'
#
loop_
_entity.id
_entity.type
_entity.pdbx_description
1 polymer ?
#
loop_
_entity_poly.entity_id
_entity_poly.type
_entity_poly.pdbx_seq_one_letter_code
_entity_poly.pdbx_strand_id
1 'polypeptide(L)'
;MYRLVFLLYCASAASVSRKQELEPDVSKFTIQMIGYSPQKSDDYVAVARQAPEGYIVGFEPLAHADRIHHILLYGCTEPAHSKAFWSGGETCGYGSTHILYAWARNAPSLTLPRNVGFSVGHEGDGIKYFVMQVHYAQPFAGDVKDFFGVTLHMTHKKPQNLAMVLLFVSGESIPPGRNQVQINTTCEYNGDIELHPFAFRTHTHAMGRVVSAFYKHEGQWTKIGVRNPQWPQVGLSLALFSAEALSFHFLFLFSSIYFSYSYPFTLTFL
;
A
#
# COMPACT_ATOMS: atom_id res chain seq x y z
N MET A 1 52.66 -23.56 36.35
CA MET A 1 51.65 -22.51 36.11
C MET A 1 51.48 -22.36 34.60
N TYR A 2 50.47 -22.99 34.01
CA TYR A 2 50.16 -22.86 32.58
C TYR A 2 49.21 -21.68 32.38
N ARG A 3 49.66 -20.61 31.71
CA ARG A 3 48.81 -19.48 31.33
C ARG A 3 48.05 -19.84 30.06
N LEU A 4 46.75 -20.09 30.20
CA LEU A 4 45.82 -20.17 29.07
C LEU A 4 45.62 -18.76 28.50
N VAL A 5 46.06 -18.52 27.28
CA VAL A 5 45.81 -17.27 26.54
C VAL A 5 44.57 -17.48 25.69
N PHE A 6 43.44 -16.89 26.10
CA PHE A 6 42.24 -16.82 25.27
C PHE A 6 42.42 -15.72 24.23
N LEU A 7 42.62 -16.10 22.97
CA LEU A 7 42.52 -15.20 21.82
C LEU A 7 41.04 -14.98 21.50
N LEU A 8 40.50 -13.84 21.94
CA LEU A 8 39.19 -13.36 21.50
C LEU A 8 39.30 -12.86 20.06
N TYR A 9 38.86 -13.67 19.10
CA TYR A 9 38.64 -13.24 17.72
C TYR A 9 37.38 -12.38 17.67
N CYS A 10 37.54 -11.06 17.79
CA CYS A 10 36.46 -10.11 17.49
C CYS A 10 36.28 -10.05 15.97
N ALA A 11 35.43 -10.90 15.41
CA ALA A 11 34.92 -10.71 14.06
C ALA A 11 33.94 -9.54 14.10
N SER A 12 34.42 -8.34 13.78
CA SER A 12 33.57 -7.19 13.51
C SER A 12 32.71 -7.47 12.29
N ALA A 13 31.48 -7.93 12.51
CA ALA A 13 30.46 -7.95 11.48
C ALA A 13 30.10 -6.51 11.15
N ALA A 14 30.83 -5.91 10.20
CA ALA A 14 30.41 -4.67 9.58
C ALA A 14 29.11 -4.95 8.82
N SER A 15 27.98 -4.60 9.42
CA SER A 15 26.70 -4.56 8.70
C SER A 15 26.81 -3.46 7.66
N VAL A 16 27.22 -3.82 6.45
CA VAL A 16 27.13 -2.93 5.29
C VAL A 16 25.63 -2.71 5.06
N SER A 17 25.13 -1.56 5.49
CA SER A 17 23.84 -1.05 5.01
C SER A 17 24.01 -0.85 3.51
N ARG A 18 23.56 -1.83 2.72
CA ARG A 18 23.50 -1.72 1.27
C ARG A 18 22.46 -0.64 0.96
N LYS A 19 22.88 0.62 0.92
CA LYS A 19 22.15 1.66 0.19
C LYS A 19 22.05 1.14 -1.24
N GLN A 20 20.87 0.70 -1.63
CA GLN A 20 20.57 0.37 -3.00
C GLN A 20 20.69 1.67 -3.78
N GLU A 21 21.78 1.82 -4.52
CA GLU A 21 21.96 2.89 -5.49
C GLU A 21 20.75 2.87 -6.42
N LEU A 22 20.10 4.01 -6.61
CA LEU A 22 19.06 4.13 -7.63
C LEU A 22 19.71 3.76 -8.96
N GLU A 23 19.17 2.73 -9.62
CA GLU A 23 19.61 2.31 -10.95
C GLU A 23 19.59 3.54 -11.88
N PRO A 24 20.60 3.72 -12.76
CA PRO A 24 20.79 4.93 -13.57
C PRO A 24 19.66 5.22 -14.59
N ASP A 25 18.65 4.36 -14.68
CA ASP A 25 17.51 4.42 -15.60
C ASP A 25 16.16 4.62 -14.85
N VAL A 26 16.19 5.31 -13.71
CA VAL A 26 14.99 5.64 -12.93
C VAL A 26 14.65 7.13 -13.07
N SER A 27 13.51 7.42 -13.70
CA SER A 27 12.91 8.75 -13.79
C SER A 27 11.90 8.99 -12.65
N LYS A 28 11.59 10.26 -12.38
CA LYS A 28 10.60 10.65 -11.37
C LYS A 28 9.36 11.23 -12.03
N PHE A 29 8.18 10.76 -11.62
CA PHE A 29 6.89 11.31 -12.01
C PHE A 29 6.09 11.70 -10.76
N THR A 30 5.74 12.97 -10.61
CA THR A 30 5.05 13.47 -9.40
C THR A 30 3.58 13.74 -9.70
N ILE A 31 2.71 13.18 -8.86
CA ILE A 31 1.30 13.55 -8.77
C ILE A 31 1.08 14.24 -7.42
N GLN A 32 0.51 15.45 -7.44
CA GLN A 32 0.36 16.28 -6.25
C GLN A 32 -0.88 17.17 -6.33
N MET A 33 -1.27 17.70 -5.17
CA MET A 33 -2.33 18.69 -5.05
C MET A 33 -1.97 20.01 -5.74
N ILE A 34 -3.01 20.74 -6.12
CA ILE A 34 -2.91 21.96 -6.94
C ILE A 34 -3.15 23.25 -6.14
N GLY A 35 -2.85 23.25 -4.83
CA GLY A 35 -3.07 24.39 -3.94
C GLY A 35 -4.44 24.36 -3.27
N TYR A 36 -4.80 23.23 -2.65
CA TYR A 36 -6.12 23.03 -2.03
C TYR A 36 -6.11 23.38 -0.53
N SER A 37 -7.20 23.93 0.00
CA SER A 37 -7.36 24.16 1.44
C SER A 37 -8.65 23.48 1.92
N PRO A 38 -8.58 22.41 2.74
CA PRO A 38 -9.77 21.76 3.27
C PRO A 38 -10.54 22.72 4.19
N GLN A 39 -11.86 22.78 4.01
CA GLN A 39 -12.75 23.70 4.73
C GLN A 39 -13.65 22.99 5.76
N LYS A 40 -13.64 21.65 5.77
CA LYS A 40 -14.43 20.83 6.69
C LYS A 40 -13.58 19.68 7.23
N SER A 41 -14.05 19.10 8.33
CA SER A 41 -13.51 17.83 8.83
C SER A 41 -13.89 16.68 7.91
N ASP A 42 -13.06 15.65 7.89
CA ASP A 42 -13.20 14.46 7.03
C ASP A 42 -13.41 14.80 5.54
N ASP A 43 -12.58 15.70 5.01
CA ASP A 43 -12.66 16.15 3.63
C ASP A 43 -11.87 15.23 2.70
N TYR A 44 -12.49 14.85 1.58
CA TYR A 44 -11.89 14.00 0.56
C TYR A 44 -11.85 14.76 -0.76
N VAL A 45 -10.69 14.71 -1.41
CA VAL A 45 -10.48 15.24 -2.74
C VAL A 45 -9.61 14.30 -3.54
N ALA A 46 -9.66 14.42 -4.85
CA ALA A 46 -8.77 13.65 -5.72
C ALA A 46 -8.22 14.49 -6.87
N VAL A 47 -7.03 14.07 -7.33
CA VAL A 47 -6.35 14.60 -8.51
C VAL A 47 -6.11 13.44 -9.48
N ALA A 48 -6.44 13.65 -10.75
CA ALA A 48 -6.15 12.70 -11.83
C ALA A 48 -5.03 13.20 -12.73
N ARG A 49 -4.17 12.29 -13.19
CA ARG A 49 -3.16 12.51 -14.23
C ARG A 49 -3.10 11.30 -15.15
N GLN A 50 -2.80 11.52 -16.42
CA GLN A 50 -2.51 10.41 -17.34
C GLN A 50 -1.23 9.72 -16.89
N ALA A 51 -1.24 8.38 -16.89
CA ALA A 51 -0.07 7.59 -16.56
C ALA A 51 0.90 7.61 -17.75
N PRO A 52 2.18 7.94 -17.55
CA PRO A 52 3.18 7.73 -18.58
C PRO A 52 3.43 6.22 -18.76
N GLU A 53 3.86 5.84 -19.95
CA GLU A 53 4.27 4.46 -20.23
C GLU A 53 5.53 4.10 -19.42
N GLY A 54 5.49 2.97 -18.70
CA GLY A 54 6.66 2.42 -18.02
C GLY A 54 6.31 1.55 -16.83
N TYR A 55 7.27 1.40 -15.91
CA TYR A 55 7.16 0.54 -14.73
C TYR A 55 7.44 1.31 -13.45
N ILE A 56 6.51 1.30 -12.49
CA ILE A 56 6.71 1.92 -11.18
C ILE A 56 7.51 0.95 -10.30
N VAL A 57 8.67 1.40 -9.82
CA VAL A 57 9.60 0.62 -8.96
C VAL A 57 9.72 1.19 -7.54
N GLY A 58 9.09 2.34 -7.26
CA GLY A 58 9.05 2.92 -5.93
C GLY A 58 8.11 4.11 -5.79
N PHE A 59 7.84 4.45 -4.54
CA PHE A 59 6.95 5.54 -4.14
C PHE A 59 7.61 6.38 -3.05
N GLU A 60 7.74 7.67 -3.32
CA GLU A 60 8.31 8.66 -2.42
C GLU A 60 7.20 9.65 -2.02
N PRO A 61 6.70 9.59 -0.78
CA PRO A 61 5.64 10.49 -0.34
C PRO A 61 6.20 11.91 -0.18
N LEU A 62 5.50 12.88 -0.75
CA LEU A 62 5.69 14.30 -0.50
C LEU A 62 4.56 14.73 0.42
N ALA A 63 4.58 14.33 1.69
CA ALA A 63 3.46 14.56 2.60
C ALA A 63 3.91 14.62 4.07
N HIS A 64 3.14 15.36 4.87
CA HIS A 64 3.30 15.42 6.32
C HIS A 64 1.99 15.13 7.04
N ALA A 65 2.06 14.29 8.08
CA ALA A 65 0.89 13.74 8.78
C ALA A 65 0.18 14.75 9.69
N ASP A 66 0.78 15.92 9.93
CA ASP A 66 0.12 17.06 10.57
C ASP A 66 -0.91 17.72 9.64
N ARG A 67 -0.78 17.55 8.32
CA ARG A 67 -1.66 18.12 7.30
C ARG A 67 -2.59 17.10 6.67
N ILE A 68 -2.05 15.94 6.30
CA ILE A 68 -2.79 14.91 5.57
C ILE A 68 -2.98 13.69 6.46
N HIS A 69 -4.22 13.22 6.57
CA HIS A 69 -4.52 12.01 7.33
C HIS A 69 -4.04 10.77 6.58
N HIS A 70 -4.35 10.65 5.28
CA HIS A 70 -3.77 9.66 4.39
C HIS A 70 -3.87 10.05 2.91
N ILE A 71 -3.04 9.42 2.08
CA ILE A 71 -3.09 9.46 0.62
C ILE A 71 -3.29 8.05 0.09
N LEU A 72 -4.17 7.88 -0.89
CA LEU A 72 -4.35 6.65 -1.65
C LEU A 72 -4.10 6.95 -3.14
N LEU A 73 -3.32 6.10 -3.80
CA LEU A 73 -3.04 6.22 -5.23
C LEU A 73 -3.64 5.02 -5.95
N TYR A 74 -4.46 5.31 -6.94
CA TYR A 74 -5.10 4.34 -7.81
C TYR A 74 -4.57 4.44 -9.23
N GLY A 75 -4.49 3.30 -9.90
CA GLY A 75 -4.35 3.16 -11.34
C GLY A 75 -5.71 2.79 -11.94
N CYS A 76 -6.16 3.56 -12.92
CA CYS A 76 -7.49 3.42 -13.51
C CYS A 76 -7.42 3.32 -15.03
N THR A 77 -8.40 2.68 -15.65
CA THR A 77 -8.65 2.85 -17.10
C THR A 77 -9.16 4.24 -17.41
N GLU A 78 -10.10 4.75 -16.62
CA GLU A 78 -10.58 6.13 -16.68
C GLU A 78 -10.77 6.69 -15.26
N PRO A 79 -10.52 7.99 -15.02
CA PRO A 79 -10.88 8.63 -13.75
C PRO A 79 -12.40 8.75 -13.59
N ALA A 80 -12.89 8.87 -12.36
CA ALA A 80 -14.32 9.03 -12.07
C ALA A 80 -14.92 10.29 -12.72
N HIS A 81 -14.09 11.32 -12.92
CA HIS A 81 -14.48 12.57 -13.56
C HIS A 81 -13.47 12.97 -14.64
N SER A 82 -13.94 13.62 -15.70
CA SER A 82 -13.09 14.19 -16.75
C SER A 82 -12.24 15.38 -16.28
N LYS A 83 -12.60 15.99 -15.15
CA LYS A 83 -11.82 17.06 -14.52
C LYS A 83 -10.59 16.47 -13.85
N ALA A 84 -9.46 17.19 -13.92
CA ALA A 84 -8.22 16.77 -13.28
C ALA A 84 -8.24 16.86 -11.75
N PHE A 85 -9.22 17.52 -11.15
CA PHE A 85 -9.42 17.65 -9.70
C PHE A 85 -10.91 17.67 -9.38
N TRP A 86 -11.29 17.04 -8.27
CA TRP A 86 -12.65 17.08 -7.72
C TRP A 86 -12.66 16.89 -6.20
N SER A 87 -13.74 17.35 -5.57
CA SER A 87 -14.09 17.02 -4.19
C SER A 87 -14.99 15.79 -4.18
N GLY A 88 -14.78 14.91 -3.20
CA GLY A 88 -15.50 13.65 -3.06
C GLY A 88 -14.57 12.45 -2.88
N GLY A 89 -15.18 11.29 -2.61
CA GLY A 89 -14.51 10.01 -2.37
C GLY A 89 -14.33 9.17 -3.64
N GLU A 90 -14.82 9.65 -4.78
CA GLU A 90 -14.75 8.98 -6.07
C GLU A 90 -13.32 8.92 -6.59
N THR A 91 -12.92 7.79 -7.19
CA THR A 91 -11.54 7.53 -7.64
C THR A 91 -11.51 7.19 -9.13
N CYS A 92 -11.69 5.92 -9.49
CA CYS A 92 -11.78 5.46 -10.87
C CYS A 92 -13.23 5.49 -11.37
N GLY A 93 -13.40 5.67 -12.68
CA GLY A 93 -14.66 5.56 -13.40
C GLY A 93 -14.86 4.15 -13.96
N TYR A 94 -15.22 4.07 -15.24
CA TYR A 94 -15.42 2.80 -15.93
C TYR A 94 -14.07 2.08 -16.20
N GLY A 95 -14.12 0.74 -16.23
CA GLY A 95 -12.98 -0.12 -16.55
C GLY A 95 -12.24 -0.63 -15.31
N SER A 96 -10.93 -0.84 -15.46
CA SER A 96 -10.11 -1.41 -14.39
C SER A 96 -9.79 -0.38 -13.31
N THR A 97 -9.74 -0.85 -12.07
CA THR A 97 -9.35 -0.08 -10.88
C THR A 97 -8.35 -0.89 -10.06
N HIS A 98 -7.20 -0.28 -9.78
CA HIS A 98 -6.12 -0.90 -9.03
C HIS A 98 -5.63 0.09 -7.99
N ILE A 99 -5.67 -0.27 -6.71
CA ILE A 99 -4.91 0.48 -5.71
C ILE A 99 -3.41 0.17 -5.92
N LEU A 100 -2.57 1.20 -6.00
CA LEU A 100 -1.14 1.06 -6.28
C LEU A 100 -0.31 1.37 -5.04
N TYR A 101 -0.72 2.38 -4.27
CA TYR A 101 0.02 2.85 -3.12
C TYR A 101 -0.91 3.50 -2.09
N ALA A 102 -0.48 3.46 -0.83
CA ALA A 102 -1.16 4.13 0.26
C ALA A 102 -0.16 4.63 1.29
N TRP A 103 -0.37 5.86 1.75
CA TRP A 103 0.48 6.54 2.72
C TRP A 103 -0.36 7.06 3.87
N ALA A 104 0.16 6.93 5.10
CA ALA A 104 -0.40 7.56 6.30
C ALA A 104 0.69 7.69 7.37
N ARG A 105 0.50 8.63 8.30
CA ARG A 105 1.32 8.74 9.53
C ARG A 105 2.85 8.79 9.28
N ASN A 106 3.27 9.60 8.30
CA ASN A 106 4.70 9.77 7.95
C ASN A 106 5.39 8.44 7.60
N ALA A 107 4.67 7.54 6.91
CA ALA A 107 5.28 6.35 6.36
C ALA A 107 6.49 6.73 5.46
N PRO A 108 7.61 5.99 5.54
CA PRO A 108 8.77 6.27 4.70
C PRO A 108 8.46 5.94 3.23
N SER A 109 9.41 6.29 2.35
CA SER A 109 9.37 5.85 0.96
C SER A 109 9.33 4.32 0.85
N LEU A 110 8.59 3.82 -0.14
CA LEU A 110 8.51 2.40 -0.47
C LEU A 110 9.31 2.13 -1.73
N THR A 111 10.39 1.37 -1.60
CA THR A 111 11.12 0.81 -2.74
C THR A 111 10.66 -0.62 -2.95
N LEU A 112 10.29 -0.98 -4.18
CA LEU A 112 9.92 -2.36 -4.50
C LEU A 112 11.17 -3.25 -4.52
N PRO A 113 11.03 -4.58 -4.30
CA PRO A 113 12.13 -5.51 -4.47
C PRO A 113 12.77 -5.36 -5.85
N ARG A 114 14.04 -5.75 -5.96
CA ARG A 114 14.76 -5.73 -7.24
C ARG A 114 13.99 -6.53 -8.30
N ASN A 115 13.92 -6.00 -9.52
CA ASN A 115 13.23 -6.61 -10.67
C ASN A 115 11.72 -6.81 -10.45
N VAL A 116 11.08 -5.99 -9.62
CA VAL A 116 9.62 -5.95 -9.42
C VAL A 116 9.11 -4.55 -9.76
N GLY A 117 8.00 -4.44 -10.50
CA GLY A 117 7.38 -3.14 -10.79
C GLY A 117 5.94 -3.21 -11.29
N PHE A 118 5.17 -2.15 -11.13
CA PHE A 118 3.81 -2.05 -11.69
C PHE A 118 3.87 -1.60 -13.15
N SER A 119 3.27 -2.37 -14.06
CA SER A 119 3.11 -1.96 -15.47
C SER A 119 2.03 -0.91 -15.60
N VAL A 120 2.36 0.24 -16.20
CA VAL A 120 1.45 1.38 -16.36
C VAL A 120 1.63 2.05 -17.72
N GLY A 121 0.55 2.59 -18.27
CA GLY A 121 0.57 3.45 -19.45
C GLY A 121 0.81 2.76 -20.80
N HIS A 122 1.30 1.52 -20.86
CA HIS A 122 1.46 0.80 -22.13
C HIS A 122 0.11 0.53 -22.77
N GLU A 123 0.04 0.37 -24.09
CA GLU A 123 -1.20 0.11 -24.84
C GLU A 123 -2.03 -1.05 -24.26
N GLY A 124 -1.37 -2.14 -23.84
CA GLY A 124 -2.02 -3.31 -23.24
C GLY A 124 -2.37 -3.20 -21.75
N ASP A 125 -1.91 -2.16 -21.04
CA ASP A 125 -2.17 -2.01 -19.61
C ASP A 125 -3.60 -1.53 -19.34
N GLY A 126 -4.24 -2.04 -18.29
CA GLY A 126 -5.51 -1.50 -17.78
C GLY A 126 -5.35 -0.12 -17.11
N ILE A 127 -4.15 0.18 -16.59
CA ILE A 127 -3.82 1.43 -15.91
C ILE A 127 -3.37 2.48 -16.92
N LYS A 128 -4.29 3.39 -17.27
CA LYS A 128 -4.06 4.54 -18.18
C LYS A 128 -3.97 5.88 -17.45
N TYR A 129 -4.54 5.96 -16.26
CA TYR A 129 -4.54 7.15 -15.42
C TYR A 129 -4.13 6.81 -14.00
N PHE A 130 -3.51 7.77 -13.35
CA PHE A 130 -3.36 7.80 -11.91
C PHE A 130 -4.42 8.70 -11.30
N VAL A 131 -5.04 8.22 -10.22
CA VAL A 131 -5.94 9.01 -9.38
C VAL A 131 -5.42 8.98 -7.96
N MET A 132 -4.95 10.13 -7.48
CA MET A 132 -4.50 10.33 -6.11
C MET A 132 -5.64 10.92 -5.29
N GLN A 133 -6.15 10.15 -4.33
CA GLN A 133 -7.11 10.60 -3.33
C GLN A 133 -6.38 11.05 -2.06
N VAL A 134 -6.78 12.20 -1.52
CA VAL A 134 -6.24 12.76 -0.29
C VAL A 134 -7.38 12.93 0.71
N HIS A 135 -7.18 12.45 1.93
CA HIS A 135 -8.10 12.63 3.04
C HIS A 135 -7.50 13.58 4.07
N TYR A 136 -8.24 14.63 4.39
CA TYR A 136 -7.94 15.59 5.45
C TYR A 136 -8.88 15.35 6.63
N ALA A 137 -8.34 15.03 7.80
CA ALA A 137 -9.15 14.85 9.00
C ALA A 137 -9.69 16.20 9.54
N GLN A 138 -8.96 17.29 9.31
CA GLN A 138 -9.28 18.62 9.86
C GLN A 138 -9.12 19.71 8.80
N PRO A 139 -9.93 20.78 8.89
CA PRO A 139 -9.74 21.96 8.05
C PRO A 139 -8.43 22.66 8.38
N PHE A 140 -7.91 23.43 7.41
CA PHE A 140 -6.71 24.24 7.65
C PHE A 140 -7.09 25.58 8.30
N ALA A 141 -6.28 26.01 9.27
CA ALA A 141 -6.39 27.34 9.85
C ALA A 141 -5.58 28.36 9.03
N GLY A 142 -6.23 29.44 8.62
CA GLY A 142 -5.63 30.52 7.82
C GLY A 142 -5.54 30.22 6.32
N ASP A 143 -4.81 31.06 5.58
CA ASP A 143 -4.59 30.90 4.13
C ASP A 143 -3.43 29.93 3.85
N VAL A 144 -3.63 28.66 4.22
CA VAL A 144 -2.67 27.58 3.96
C VAL A 144 -3.18 26.74 2.80
N LYS A 145 -2.29 26.42 1.85
CA LYS A 145 -2.62 25.61 0.68
C LYS A 145 -1.76 24.36 0.63
N ASP A 146 -2.39 23.26 0.26
CA ASP A 146 -1.76 21.97 0.08
C ASP A 146 -1.22 21.78 -1.34
N PHE A 147 0.03 21.33 -1.40
CA PHE A 147 0.75 20.92 -2.61
C PHE A 147 1.43 19.56 -2.44
N PHE A 148 1.05 18.81 -1.40
CA PHE A 148 1.58 17.48 -1.13
C PHE A 148 1.07 16.45 -2.15
N GLY A 149 1.76 15.30 -2.19
CA GLY A 149 1.49 14.25 -3.16
C GLY A 149 2.40 13.05 -3.03
N VAL A 150 2.62 12.38 -4.15
CA VAL A 150 3.49 11.21 -4.25
C VAL A 150 4.35 11.33 -5.51
N THR A 151 5.64 11.08 -5.34
CA THR A 151 6.58 10.93 -6.44
C THR A 151 6.78 9.45 -6.74
N LEU A 152 6.47 9.05 -7.96
CA LEU A 152 6.67 7.71 -8.49
C LEU A 152 8.07 7.61 -9.07
N HIS A 153 8.78 6.55 -8.71
CA HIS A 153 10.07 6.20 -9.28
C HIS A 153 9.80 5.21 -10.40
N MET A 154 10.10 5.60 -11.63
CA MET A 154 9.70 4.87 -12.85
C MET A 154 10.91 4.48 -13.69
N THR A 155 10.81 3.36 -14.41
CA THR A 155 11.81 2.92 -15.39
C THR A 155 11.12 2.41 -16.65
N HIS A 156 11.78 2.51 -17.81
CA HIS A 156 11.33 1.86 -19.04
C HIS A 156 11.86 0.43 -19.18
N LYS A 157 12.83 0.03 -18.33
CA LYS A 157 13.34 -1.33 -18.30
C LYS A 157 12.29 -2.27 -17.70
N LYS A 158 11.78 -3.18 -18.53
CA LYS A 158 10.80 -4.19 -18.10
C LYS A 158 11.34 -5.03 -16.92
N PRO A 159 10.67 -5.03 -15.76
CA PRO A 159 11.05 -5.86 -14.63
C PRO A 159 10.78 -7.34 -14.95
N GLN A 160 11.50 -8.24 -14.26
CA GLN A 160 11.26 -9.68 -14.40
C GLN A 160 9.91 -10.09 -13.84
N ASN A 161 9.43 -9.35 -12.84
CA ASN A 161 8.14 -9.58 -12.19
C ASN A 161 7.33 -8.30 -12.20
N LEU A 162 6.03 -8.46 -12.38
CA LEU A 162 5.11 -7.35 -12.20
C LEU A 162 4.71 -7.25 -10.71
N ALA A 163 4.11 -6.14 -10.32
CA ALA A 163 3.50 -5.99 -9.00
C ALA A 163 2.00 -5.79 -9.18
N MET A 164 1.21 -6.26 -8.21
CA MET A 164 -0.22 -5.99 -8.12
C MET A 164 -0.63 -5.78 -6.66
N VAL A 165 -1.85 -5.34 -6.40
CA VAL A 165 -2.38 -5.27 -5.04
C VAL A 165 -3.68 -6.08 -5.02
N LEU A 166 -3.78 -7.00 -4.07
CA LEU A 166 -5.01 -7.67 -3.72
C LEU A 166 -5.69 -6.84 -2.62
N LEU A 167 -6.97 -6.54 -2.74
CA LEU A 167 -7.69 -5.68 -1.78
C LEU A 167 -8.90 -6.45 -1.26
N PHE A 168 -8.91 -6.68 0.04
CA PHE A 168 -9.86 -7.46 0.84
C PHE A 168 -10.61 -6.54 1.79
N VAL A 169 -11.66 -5.90 1.31
CA VAL A 169 -12.49 -4.97 2.07
C VAL A 169 -13.65 -5.71 2.71
N SER A 170 -13.98 -5.38 3.95
CA SER A 170 -15.25 -5.76 4.58
C SER A 170 -16.10 -4.52 4.82
N GLY A 171 -17.40 -4.70 5.03
CA GLY A 171 -18.30 -3.65 5.48
C GLY A 171 -19.16 -4.05 6.66
N GLU A 172 -18.80 -5.16 7.30
CA GLU A 172 -19.59 -5.78 8.35
C GLU A 172 -19.78 -4.85 9.55
N SER A 173 -20.99 -4.87 10.12
CA SER A 173 -21.38 -4.07 11.27
C SER A 173 -20.82 -4.61 12.59
N ILE A 174 -20.31 -3.71 13.44
CA ILE A 174 -19.86 -4.01 14.80
C ILE A 174 -21.03 -3.75 15.74
N PRO A 175 -21.64 -4.76 16.37
CA PRO A 175 -22.76 -4.54 17.26
C PRO A 175 -22.34 -3.75 18.51
N PRO A 176 -23.17 -2.80 18.98
CA PRO A 176 -22.84 -1.99 20.15
C PRO A 176 -22.76 -2.85 21.42
N GLY A 177 -21.89 -2.45 22.35
CA GLY A 177 -21.70 -3.13 23.65
C GLY A 177 -20.93 -4.45 23.58
N ARG A 178 -20.44 -4.86 22.41
CA ARG A 178 -19.56 -6.04 22.27
C ARG A 178 -18.12 -5.68 22.61
N ASN A 179 -17.52 -6.43 23.53
CA ASN A 179 -16.11 -6.27 23.89
C ASN A 179 -15.15 -6.72 22.77
N GLN A 180 -15.60 -7.63 21.90
CA GLN A 180 -14.82 -8.16 20.78
C GLN A 180 -15.76 -8.56 19.63
N VAL A 181 -15.36 -8.23 18.41
CA VAL A 181 -16.01 -8.66 17.17
C VAL A 181 -14.90 -9.05 16.19
N GLN A 182 -15.06 -10.19 15.52
CA GLN A 182 -14.19 -10.66 14.45
C GLN A 182 -14.91 -10.50 13.12
N ILE A 183 -14.19 -10.01 12.11
CA ILE A 183 -14.68 -9.75 10.77
C ILE A 183 -13.73 -10.45 9.81
N ASN A 184 -14.26 -11.33 8.97
CA ASN A 184 -13.46 -12.26 8.17
C ASN A 184 -13.70 -12.03 6.68
N THR A 185 -12.66 -12.20 5.86
CA THR A 185 -12.76 -12.06 4.40
C THR A 185 -11.89 -13.12 3.75
N THR A 186 -12.44 -13.85 2.78
CA THR A 186 -11.75 -14.94 2.09
C THR A 186 -12.13 -14.91 0.63
N CYS A 187 -11.13 -15.11 -0.23
CA CYS A 187 -11.31 -15.25 -1.66
C CYS A 187 -10.45 -16.41 -2.13
N GLU A 188 -10.99 -17.19 -3.06
CA GLU A 188 -10.23 -18.22 -3.75
C GLU A 188 -9.56 -17.58 -4.98
N TYR A 189 -8.26 -17.85 -5.13
CA TYR A 189 -7.52 -17.42 -6.31
C TYR A 189 -7.42 -18.59 -7.28
N ASN A 190 -8.11 -18.48 -8.41
CA ASN A 190 -8.17 -19.51 -9.45
C ASN A 190 -7.33 -19.13 -10.69
N GLY A 191 -6.39 -18.20 -10.54
CA GLY A 191 -5.51 -17.82 -11.63
C GLY A 191 -4.35 -18.81 -11.79
N ASP A 192 -3.83 -18.91 -13.00
CA ASP A 192 -2.71 -19.80 -13.33
C ASP A 192 -1.34 -19.23 -12.93
N ILE A 193 -1.32 -18.04 -12.32
CA ILE A 193 -0.09 -17.32 -11.96
C ILE A 193 0.18 -17.52 -10.46
N GLU A 194 1.38 -18.01 -10.13
CA GLU A 194 1.81 -18.10 -8.75
C GLU A 194 2.00 -16.72 -8.11
N LEU A 195 1.48 -16.53 -6.90
CA LEU A 195 1.52 -15.26 -6.16
C LEU A 195 2.47 -15.36 -4.97
N HIS A 196 3.38 -14.40 -4.84
CA HIS A 196 4.47 -14.43 -3.85
C HIS A 196 4.48 -13.18 -2.98
N PRO A 197 3.70 -13.15 -1.89
CA PRO A 197 3.52 -11.95 -1.07
C PRO A 197 4.86 -11.43 -0.52
N PHE A 198 5.10 -10.12 -0.57
CA PHE A 198 6.31 -9.50 0.01
C PHE A 198 6.12 -8.26 0.90
N ALA A 199 4.96 -7.58 0.91
CA ALA A 199 4.70 -6.47 1.85
C ALA A 199 3.25 -6.29 2.34
N PHE A 200 3.00 -6.35 3.66
CA PHE A 200 1.66 -6.23 4.26
C PHE A 200 1.30 -4.83 4.72
N ARG A 201 0.05 -4.40 4.46
CA ARG A 201 -0.52 -3.20 5.04
C ARG A 201 -1.93 -3.44 5.58
N THR A 202 -2.18 -2.92 6.76
CA THR A 202 -3.48 -2.98 7.43
C THR A 202 -4.07 -1.58 7.54
N HIS A 203 -5.40 -1.49 7.45
CA HIS A 203 -6.13 -0.26 7.66
C HIS A 203 -7.44 -0.55 8.40
N THR A 204 -7.73 0.23 9.44
CA THR A 204 -9.03 0.24 10.11
C THR A 204 -9.28 1.63 10.68
N HIS A 205 -10.54 1.93 11.00
CA HIS A 205 -10.87 3.06 11.87
C HIS A 205 -10.48 2.77 13.33
N ALA A 206 -10.85 3.66 14.26
CA ALA A 206 -10.39 3.66 15.66
C ALA A 206 -10.67 2.37 16.46
N MET A 207 -11.67 1.56 16.07
CA MET A 207 -12.05 0.34 16.79
C MET A 207 -11.18 -0.88 16.46
N GLY A 208 -10.41 -0.86 15.36
CA GLY A 208 -9.57 -2.01 15.00
C GLY A 208 -8.45 -2.24 16.02
N ARG A 209 -8.16 -3.52 16.30
CA ARG A 209 -7.14 -3.93 17.28
C ARG A 209 -6.04 -4.79 16.67
N VAL A 210 -6.41 -5.77 15.85
CA VAL A 210 -5.48 -6.66 15.16
C VAL A 210 -6.07 -6.97 13.79
N VAL A 211 -5.23 -6.97 12.76
CA VAL A 211 -5.54 -7.50 11.43
C VAL A 211 -4.47 -8.52 11.08
N SER A 212 -4.90 -9.70 10.65
CA SER A 212 -4.04 -10.81 10.26
C SER A 212 -4.38 -11.28 8.86
N ALA A 213 -3.36 -11.65 8.10
CA ALA A 213 -3.48 -12.20 6.76
C ALA A 213 -2.77 -13.55 6.67
N PHE A 214 -3.38 -14.47 5.94
CA PHE A 214 -2.88 -15.82 5.67
C PHE A 214 -3.21 -16.17 4.23
N TYR A 215 -2.39 -17.02 3.60
CA TYR A 215 -2.79 -17.75 2.41
C TYR A 215 -2.90 -19.23 2.73
N LYS A 216 -3.78 -19.93 2.00
CA LYS A 216 -3.97 -21.37 2.12
C LYS A 216 -3.64 -22.04 0.81
N HIS A 217 -2.74 -23.02 0.84
CA HIS A 217 -2.38 -23.84 -0.33
C HIS A 217 -2.33 -25.30 0.10
N GLU A 218 -2.97 -26.19 -0.66
CA GLU A 218 -3.03 -27.64 -0.37
C GLU A 218 -3.44 -27.98 1.07
N GLY A 219 -4.38 -27.22 1.65
CA GLY A 219 -4.84 -27.42 3.02
C GLY A 219 -3.99 -26.74 4.09
N GLN A 220 -2.77 -26.29 3.78
CA GLN A 220 -1.84 -25.66 4.71
C GLN A 220 -2.02 -24.14 4.74
N TRP A 221 -2.12 -23.58 5.96
CA TRP A 221 -2.17 -22.14 6.18
C TRP A 221 -0.77 -21.58 6.44
N THR A 222 -0.39 -20.58 5.66
CA THR A 222 0.85 -19.83 5.85
C THR A 222 0.52 -18.39 6.21
N LYS A 223 1.11 -17.92 7.31
CA LYS A 223 0.93 -16.55 7.79
C LYS A 223 1.66 -15.57 6.89
N ILE A 224 0.90 -14.60 6.37
CA ILE A 224 1.43 -13.48 5.63
C ILE A 224 1.87 -12.38 6.60
N GLY A 225 1.02 -12.02 7.56
CA GLY A 225 1.35 -10.99 8.53
C GLY A 225 0.28 -10.76 9.58
N VAL A 226 0.65 -10.13 10.69
CA VAL A 226 -0.25 -9.72 11.77
C VAL A 226 0.19 -8.34 12.25
N ARG A 227 -0.74 -7.39 12.36
CA ARG A 227 -0.41 -6.02 12.79
C ARG A 227 -1.56 -5.34 13.52
N ASN A 228 -1.21 -4.48 14.48
CA ASN A 228 -2.16 -3.52 15.04
C ASN A 228 -2.37 -2.37 14.05
N PRO A 229 -3.59 -2.17 13.51
CA PRO A 229 -3.86 -1.15 12.49
C PRO A 229 -3.83 0.29 13.03
N GLN A 230 -3.73 0.48 14.35
CA GLN A 230 -3.55 1.79 14.99
C GLN A 230 -2.08 2.23 15.08
N TRP A 231 -1.12 1.35 14.79
CA TRP A 231 0.28 1.73 14.60
C TRP A 231 0.47 2.46 13.25
N PRO A 232 1.62 3.12 13.02
CA PRO A 232 1.92 3.69 11.70
C PRO A 232 1.66 2.66 10.58
N GLN A 233 0.79 3.02 9.63
CA GLN A 233 0.31 2.15 8.56
C GLN A 233 1.29 2.12 7.39
N VAL A 234 2.55 1.80 7.71
CA VAL A 234 3.63 1.55 6.76
C VAL A 234 3.44 0.16 6.14
N GLY A 235 3.75 0.00 4.85
CA GLY A 235 3.91 -1.34 4.28
C GLY A 235 5.15 -1.98 4.90
N LEU A 236 5.00 -3.14 5.55
CA LEU A 236 6.18 -3.87 6.05
C LEU A 236 6.61 -4.89 5.03
N SER A 237 7.88 -4.79 4.63
CA SER A 237 8.57 -5.88 3.97
C SER A 237 8.50 -7.14 4.86
N LEU A 238 8.15 -8.28 4.27
CA LEU A 238 8.12 -9.57 4.96
C LEU A 238 9.51 -10.11 5.33
N ALA A 239 10.58 -9.35 5.06
CA ALA A 239 11.97 -9.71 5.34
C ALA A 239 12.34 -9.84 6.85
N LEU A 240 11.37 -9.93 7.76
CA LEU A 240 11.60 -10.22 9.18
C LEU A 240 11.35 -11.69 9.57
N PHE A 241 11.09 -12.58 8.61
CA PHE A 241 11.09 -14.02 8.86
C PHE A 241 12.17 -14.73 8.02
N SER A 242 12.96 -15.54 8.72
CA SER A 242 14.23 -16.13 8.31
C SER A 242 14.12 -17.21 7.21
N ALA A 243 15.07 -17.12 6.29
CA ALA A 243 15.81 -18.18 5.58
C ALA A 243 15.13 -19.09 4.52
N GLU A 244 15.81 -19.08 3.36
CA GLU A 244 15.98 -20.12 2.34
C GLU A 244 14.89 -20.33 1.25
N ALA A 245 15.43 -20.45 0.02
CA ALA A 245 14.84 -20.90 -1.24
C ALA A 245 14.09 -19.90 -2.14
N LEU A 246 14.79 -19.52 -3.22
CA LEU A 246 14.37 -19.48 -4.63
C LEU A 246 13.18 -18.58 -5.05
N SER A 247 13.56 -17.49 -5.73
CA SER A 247 13.09 -17.11 -7.08
C SER A 247 11.60 -16.73 -7.30
N PHE A 248 11.37 -15.40 -7.25
CA PHE A 248 10.46 -14.54 -8.07
C PHE A 248 9.01 -14.29 -7.58
N HIS A 249 8.46 -13.06 -7.75
CA HIS A 249 7.75 -12.26 -6.69
C HIS A 249 6.50 -11.44 -7.14
N PHE A 250 5.41 -11.28 -6.32
CA PHE A 250 4.25 -10.36 -6.55
C PHE A 250 3.52 -9.87 -5.24
N LEU A 251 2.99 -8.62 -5.19
CA LEU A 251 2.38 -7.88 -4.04
C LEU A 251 0.82 -8.09 -3.91
N PHE A 252 0.07 -7.46 -2.98
CA PHE A 252 -0.27 -7.82 -1.59
C PHE A 252 -1.69 -7.33 -1.20
N LEU A 253 -2.23 -7.89 -0.11
CA LEU A 253 -3.55 -7.72 0.54
C LEU A 253 -3.78 -6.40 1.32
N PHE A 254 -4.88 -5.70 1.08
CA PHE A 254 -5.33 -4.49 1.83
C PHE A 254 -6.69 -4.77 2.49
N SER A 255 -6.94 -4.40 3.75
CA SER A 255 -8.32 -4.41 4.29
C SER A 255 -8.82 -3.04 4.64
N SER A 256 -9.96 -2.63 4.08
CA SER A 256 -10.77 -1.51 4.59
C SER A 256 -12.04 -2.06 5.20
N ILE A 257 -12.57 -1.45 6.26
CA ILE A 257 -13.88 -1.78 6.81
C ILE A 257 -14.81 -0.56 6.67
N TYR A 258 -15.88 -0.63 5.86
CA TYR A 258 -16.87 0.44 5.69
C TYR A 258 -18.32 -0.04 5.92
N PHE A 259 -18.99 0.51 6.92
CA PHE A 259 -20.31 0.10 7.40
C PHE A 259 -21.50 0.51 6.51
N SER A 260 -22.47 -0.41 6.34
CA SER A 260 -23.91 -0.11 6.18
C SER A 260 -24.75 -1.38 6.47
N TYR A 261 -26.00 -1.19 6.85
CA TYR A 261 -26.88 -2.07 7.63
C TYR A 261 -27.44 -3.35 6.93
N SER A 262 -27.66 -4.39 7.76
CA SER A 262 -28.81 -5.33 7.81
C SER A 262 -28.87 -6.69 7.04
N TYR A 263 -29.04 -7.77 7.84
CA TYR A 263 -29.62 -9.13 7.60
C TYR A 263 -28.74 -10.29 7.06
N PRO A 264 -29.04 -11.56 7.45
CA PRO A 264 -28.02 -12.53 7.87
C PRO A 264 -27.73 -13.66 6.88
N PHE A 265 -26.47 -14.07 6.78
CA PHE A 265 -26.05 -15.46 6.55
C PHE A 265 -24.57 -15.63 6.94
N THR A 266 -24.20 -16.85 7.30
CA THR A 266 -22.98 -17.19 8.05
C THR A 266 -21.94 -17.86 7.16
N LEU A 267 -20.68 -17.41 7.18
CA LEU A 267 -19.49 -18.25 6.85
C LEU A 267 -18.22 -17.68 7.50
N THR A 268 -17.33 -18.57 7.97
CA THR A 268 -16.32 -18.28 9.02
C THR A 268 -14.88 -18.58 8.57
N PHE A 269 -13.90 -17.71 8.91
CA PHE A 269 -12.45 -18.04 8.93
C PHE A 269 -11.75 -17.34 10.10
N LEU A 270 -10.86 -18.05 10.79
CA LEU A 270 -10.39 -17.80 12.18
C LEU A 270 -9.43 -16.60 12.38
#